data_AF-A0A834L6X1-F1
#
_entry.id   AF-A0A834L6X1-F1
#
_cell.length_a   1.000
_cell.length_b   1.000
_cell.length_c   1.000
_cell.angle_alpha   90.00
_cell.angle_beta   90.00
_cell.angle_gamma   90.00
#
_symmetry.space_group_name_H-M   'P 1'
#
loop_
_entity.id
_entity.type
_entity.pdbx_description
1 polymer ?
#
loop_
_entity_poly.entity_id
_entity_poly.type
_entity_poly.pdbx_seq_one_letter_code
_entity_poly.pdbx_strand_id
1 'polypeptide(L)'
;MVHSMAPLVLVIYNARCKITMYSSIEPLLGDSCKVVDERWPATHVILITPPPIDEDRRLLHPNVENLLGLPERTNESAGAYARACIAVAEDSGIPVVDLWNKMLEFPDWKKAYLRDGLHLTQSGNRIVFEEVIKKLRDAGLSLDTLEVDLPLIAAIDPNDPLKAFHKGDRP
;
A
#
# COMPACT_ATOMS: atom_id res chain seq x y z
N MET A 1 19.31 16.35 -8.04
CA MET A 1 19.34 15.18 -7.15
C MET A 1 17.89 14.84 -6.82
N VAL A 2 17.26 13.97 -7.62
CA VAL A 2 15.83 13.64 -7.48
C VAL A 2 15.69 12.81 -6.21
N HIS A 3 15.06 13.36 -5.17
CA HIS A 3 14.88 12.64 -3.91
C HIS A 3 13.84 11.53 -4.12
N SER A 4 14.25 10.29 -3.87
CA SER A 4 13.48 9.04 -3.97
C SER A 4 11.99 9.23 -3.71
N MET A 5 11.17 9.02 -4.74
CA MET A 5 9.76 8.68 -4.59
C MET A 5 9.67 7.17 -4.46
N ALA A 6 9.40 6.68 -3.27
CA ALA A 6 9.23 5.24 -3.06
C ALA A 6 7.79 4.85 -3.40
N PRO A 7 7.52 3.89 -4.31
CA PRO A 7 6.24 3.20 -4.33
C PRO A 7 5.95 2.56 -2.97
N LEU A 8 4.67 2.53 -2.61
CA LEU A 8 4.17 1.81 -1.44
C LEU A 8 3.80 0.39 -1.86
N VAL A 9 4.46 -0.61 -1.27
CA VAL A 9 4.10 -2.02 -1.45
C VAL A 9 3.31 -2.45 -0.22
N LEU A 10 2.07 -2.87 -0.45
CA LEU A 10 1.22 -3.45 0.58
C LEU A 10 1.33 -4.98 0.50
N VAL A 11 1.95 -5.58 1.51
CA VAL A 11 2.04 -7.05 1.64
C VAL A 11 1.07 -7.48 2.74
N ILE A 12 0.11 -8.35 2.40
CA ILE A 12 -0.87 -8.88 3.37
C ILE A 12 -0.65 -10.37 3.51
N TYR A 13 -0.32 -10.81 4.72
CA TYR A 13 -0.09 -12.20 5.07
C TYR A 13 -0.91 -12.57 6.32
N ASN A 14 -1.83 -13.53 6.20
CA ASN A 14 -2.51 -14.17 7.34
C ASN A 14 -3.02 -13.18 8.40
N ALA A 15 -3.97 -12.31 8.01
CA ALA A 15 -4.52 -11.21 8.82
C ALA A 15 -3.49 -10.17 9.35
N ARG A 16 -2.20 -10.30 9.00
CA ARG A 16 -1.15 -9.31 9.28
C ARG A 16 -0.84 -8.51 8.03
N CYS A 17 -0.92 -7.19 8.18
CA CYS A 17 -0.55 -6.25 7.15
C CYS A 17 0.88 -5.77 7.39
N LYS A 18 1.73 -5.82 6.37
CA LYS A 18 3.04 -5.16 6.36
C LYS A 18 3.12 -4.23 5.17
N ILE A 19 3.25 -2.93 5.46
CA ILE A 19 3.53 -1.91 4.46
C ILE A 19 5.05 -1.80 4.34
N THR A 20 5.59 -1.99 3.13
CA THR A 20 7.01 -1.80 2.84
C THR A 20 7.16 -0.75 1.76
N MET A 21 7.98 0.28 2.00
CA MET A 21 8.34 1.25 0.97
C MET A 21 9.63 0.81 0.29
N TYR A 22 9.63 0.76 -1.05
CA TYR A 22 10.82 0.44 -1.82
C TYR A 22 11.41 1.71 -2.43
N SER A 23 12.70 1.96 -2.24
CA SER A 23 13.37 3.14 -2.79
C SER A 23 13.68 3.04 -4.29
N SER A 24 13.35 1.92 -4.94
CA SER A 24 13.66 1.68 -6.36
C SER A 24 12.60 0.74 -6.96
N ILE A 25 12.07 1.10 -8.14
CA ILE A 25 11.01 0.34 -8.82
C ILE A 25 11.57 -0.86 -9.59
N GLU A 26 12.79 -0.80 -10.12
CA GLU A 26 13.36 -1.88 -10.94
C GLU A 26 14.85 -2.05 -10.67
N PRO A 27 15.40 -3.28 -10.67
CA PRO A 27 14.73 -4.59 -10.74
C PRO A 27 14.17 -5.09 -9.39
N LEU A 28 14.43 -4.35 -8.31
CA LEU A 28 14.21 -4.79 -6.93
C LEU A 28 12.74 -5.11 -6.59
N LEU A 29 11.77 -4.42 -7.20
CA LEU A 29 10.35 -4.61 -6.88
C LEU A 29 9.83 -5.96 -7.35
N GLY A 30 10.07 -6.30 -8.63
CA GLY A 30 9.67 -7.59 -9.20
C GLY A 30 10.36 -8.76 -8.51
N ASP A 31 11.66 -8.65 -8.23
CA ASP A 31 12.41 -9.66 -7.49
C ASP A 31 11.87 -9.84 -6.06
N SER A 32 11.54 -8.74 -5.38
CA SER A 32 10.95 -8.80 -4.03
C SER A 32 9.58 -9.48 -4.03
N CYS A 33 8.74 -9.19 -5.02
CA CYS A 33 7.44 -9.82 -5.14
C CYS A 33 7.56 -11.33 -5.38
N LYS A 34 8.48 -11.75 -6.26
CA LYS A 34 8.78 -13.17 -6.49
C LYS A 34 9.27 -13.88 -5.23
N VAL A 35 10.19 -13.27 -4.48
CA VAL A 35 10.69 -13.83 -3.22
C VAL A 35 9.55 -14.02 -2.21
N VAL A 36 8.61 -13.07 -2.15
CA VAL A 36 7.45 -13.20 -1.25
C VAL A 36 6.54 -14.35 -1.67
N ASP A 37 6.25 -14.47 -2.97
CA ASP A 37 5.42 -15.56 -3.52
C ASP A 37 6.07 -16.94 -3.28
N GLU A 38 7.36 -17.09 -3.61
CA GLU A 38 8.10 -18.34 -3.41
C GLU A 38 8.20 -18.75 -1.94
N ARG A 39 8.41 -17.77 -1.04
CA ARG A 39 8.62 -18.03 0.38
C ARG A 39 7.32 -18.20 1.15
N TRP A 40 6.26 -17.51 0.74
CA TRP A 40 4.96 -17.49 1.40
C TRP A 40 3.83 -17.46 0.35
N PRO A 41 3.52 -18.59 -0.30
CA PRO A 41 2.56 -18.66 -1.41
C PRO A 41 1.10 -18.35 -1.02
N ALA A 42 0.79 -18.28 0.28
CA ALA A 42 -0.50 -17.83 0.78
C ALA A 42 -0.59 -16.29 0.98
N THR A 43 0.50 -15.57 0.70
CA THR A 43 0.56 -14.11 0.84
C THR A 43 -0.14 -13.45 -0.34
N HIS A 44 -0.94 -12.44 -0.04
CA HIS A 44 -1.53 -11.58 -1.06
C HIS A 44 -0.71 -10.30 -1.13
N VAL A 45 -0.14 -10.03 -2.31
CA VAL A 45 0.64 -8.82 -2.57
C VAL A 45 -0.21 -7.86 -3.41
N ILE A 46 -0.28 -6.60 -2.99
CA ILE A 46 -0.93 -5.52 -3.74
C ILE A 46 0.06 -4.37 -3.88
N LEU A 47 0.30 -3.93 -5.11
CA LEU A 47 1.10 -2.74 -5.37
C LEU A 47 0.22 -1.49 -5.30
N ILE A 48 0.73 -0.41 -4.70
CA ILE A 48 0.05 0.89 -4.66
C ILE A 48 1.00 1.92 -5.25
N THR A 49 0.58 2.57 -6.34
CA THR A 49 1.38 3.64 -6.95
C THR A 49 1.50 4.84 -5.99
N PRO A 50 2.56 5.65 -6.08
CA PRO A 50 2.59 6.91 -5.33
C PRO A 50 1.39 7.80 -5.69
N PRO A 51 0.88 8.63 -4.76
CA PRO A 51 -0.13 9.64 -5.09
C PRO A 51 0.48 10.76 -5.96
N PRO A 52 -0.34 11.59 -6.62
CA PRO A 52 0.14 12.81 -7.28
C PRO A 52 0.71 13.80 -6.26
N ILE A 53 1.55 14.73 -6.72
CA ILE A 53 2.24 15.72 -5.88
C ILE A 53 1.75 17.12 -6.18
N ASP A 54 1.34 17.85 -5.14
CA ASP A 54 1.09 19.28 -5.27
C ASP A 54 2.38 20.06 -5.03
N GLU A 55 3.10 20.35 -6.11
CA GLU A 55 4.41 21.02 -6.09
C GLU A 55 4.36 22.40 -5.44
N ASP A 56 3.29 23.16 -5.66
CA ASP A 56 3.11 24.50 -5.08
C ASP A 56 3.02 24.41 -3.55
N ARG A 57 2.22 23.46 -3.04
CA ARG A 57 2.11 23.22 -1.60
C ARG A 57 3.39 22.61 -1.04
N ARG A 58 4.09 21.79 -1.82
CA ARG A 58 5.35 21.14 -1.47
C ARG A 58 6.45 22.19 -1.23
N LEU A 59 6.52 23.24 -2.04
CA LEU A 59 7.45 24.36 -1.87
C LEU A 59 7.29 25.07 -0.52
N LEU A 60 6.07 25.10 0.02
CA LEU A 60 5.77 25.71 1.32
C LEU A 60 6.07 24.79 2.52
N HIS A 61 6.28 23.49 2.30
CA HIS A 61 6.45 22.51 3.38
C HIS A 61 7.65 21.55 3.15
N PRO A 62 8.80 21.99 2.63
CA PRO A 62 9.87 21.09 2.16
C PRO A 62 10.37 20.13 3.26
N ASN A 63 10.81 18.93 2.90
CA ASN A 63 11.26 17.93 3.91
C ASN A 63 12.65 18.27 4.41
N VAL A 64 13.40 19.02 3.61
CA VAL A 64 14.75 19.50 3.88
C VAL A 64 14.81 21.00 3.58
N GLU A 65 15.88 21.65 4.01
CA GLU A 65 16.10 23.06 3.69
C GLU A 65 16.12 23.28 2.17
N ASN A 66 15.24 24.15 1.68
CA ASN A 66 15.06 24.40 0.25
C ASN A 66 15.73 25.70 -0.19
N LEU A 67 17.05 25.67 -0.30
CA LEU A 67 17.86 26.83 -0.70
C LEU A 67 17.61 27.28 -2.15
N LEU A 68 17.13 26.36 -3.01
CA LEU A 68 16.94 26.61 -4.44
C LEU A 68 15.52 27.10 -4.78
N GLY A 69 14.58 27.04 -3.83
CA GLY A 69 13.18 27.39 -4.08
C GLY A 69 12.49 26.47 -5.11
N LEU A 70 13.00 25.24 -5.29
CA LEU A 70 12.45 24.26 -6.24
C LEU A 70 11.79 23.11 -5.48
N PRO A 71 10.74 22.48 -6.03
CA PRO A 71 10.11 21.35 -5.37
C PRO A 71 11.08 20.15 -5.38
N GLU A 72 11.35 19.58 -4.21
CA GLU A 72 12.20 18.38 -4.06
C GLU A 72 11.62 17.13 -4.74
N ARG A 73 10.34 17.20 -5.12
CA ARG A 73 9.49 16.13 -5.63
C ARG A 73 8.52 16.73 -6.65
N THR A 74 8.43 16.14 -7.84
CA THR A 74 7.54 16.62 -8.92
C THR A 74 6.44 15.63 -9.24
N ASN A 75 5.27 16.13 -9.64
CA ASN A 75 4.15 15.28 -10.06
C ASN A 75 4.50 14.48 -11.33
N GLU A 76 5.35 15.03 -12.20
CA GLU A 76 5.89 14.31 -13.35
C GLU A 76 6.67 13.06 -12.91
N SER A 77 7.56 13.21 -11.91
CA SER A 77 8.30 12.07 -11.35
C SER A 77 7.36 11.06 -10.71
N ALA A 78 6.35 11.53 -9.95
CA ALA A 78 5.35 10.64 -9.35
C ALA A 78 4.61 9.82 -10.41
N GLY A 79 4.22 10.46 -11.52
CA GLY A 79 3.57 9.78 -12.64
C GLY A 79 4.48 8.78 -13.36
N ALA A 80 5.78 9.08 -13.51
CA ALA A 80 6.74 8.12 -14.06
C ALA A 80 6.89 6.88 -13.17
N TYR A 81 6.97 7.08 -11.85
CA TYR A 81 7.00 5.99 -10.88
C TYR A 81 5.68 5.20 -10.86
N ALA A 82 4.53 5.86 -10.98
CA ALA A 82 3.25 5.18 -11.07
C ALA A 82 3.17 4.24 -12.28
N ARG A 83 3.59 4.72 -13.46
CA ARG A 83 3.63 3.90 -14.69
C ARG A 83 4.55 2.70 -14.57
N ALA A 84 5.76 2.88 -14.03
CA ALA A 84 6.69 1.77 -13.84
C ALA A 84 6.17 0.74 -12.82
N CYS A 85 5.54 1.20 -11.73
CA CYS A 85 4.89 0.32 -10.76
C CYS A 85 3.78 -0.53 -11.39
N ILE A 86 2.95 0.07 -12.26
CA ILE A 86 1.90 -0.64 -13.01
C ILE A 86 2.51 -1.69 -13.94
N ALA A 87 3.53 -1.33 -14.71
CA ALA A 87 4.22 -2.26 -15.62
C ALA A 87 4.78 -3.48 -14.88
N VAL A 88 5.45 -3.27 -13.74
CA VAL A 88 5.95 -4.37 -12.89
C VAL A 88 4.80 -5.24 -12.37
N ALA A 89 3.67 -4.64 -12.00
CA ALA A 89 2.50 -5.38 -11.54
C ALA A 89 1.93 -6.28 -12.65
N GLU A 90 1.80 -5.73 -13.86
CA GLU A 90 1.32 -6.45 -15.05
C GLU A 90 2.25 -7.61 -15.41
N ASP A 91 3.55 -7.36 -15.50
CA ASP A 91 4.58 -8.38 -15.81
C ASP A 91 4.64 -9.50 -14.77
N SER A 92 4.29 -9.19 -13.52
CA SER A 92 4.31 -10.14 -12.40
C SER A 92 2.95 -10.78 -12.10
N GLY A 93 1.87 -10.37 -12.78
CA GLY A 93 0.51 -10.82 -12.49
C GLY A 93 -0.03 -10.40 -11.11
N ILE A 94 0.48 -9.28 -10.57
CA ILE A 94 0.16 -8.79 -9.22
C ILE A 94 -0.92 -7.70 -9.30
N PRO A 95 -1.94 -7.73 -8.43
CA PRO A 95 -2.91 -6.63 -8.35
C PRO A 95 -2.25 -5.28 -8.03
N VAL A 96 -2.66 -4.23 -8.76
CA VAL A 96 -2.20 -2.85 -8.54
C VAL A 96 -3.36 -1.90 -8.28
N VAL A 97 -3.15 -0.97 -7.33
CA VAL A 97 -3.97 0.23 -7.09
C VAL A 97 -3.24 1.42 -7.69
N ASP A 98 -3.78 1.93 -8.81
CA ASP A 98 -3.30 3.14 -9.47
C ASP A 98 -3.85 4.39 -8.76
N LEU A 99 -3.27 4.67 -7.60
CA LEU A 99 -3.64 5.84 -6.78
C LEU A 99 -3.35 7.16 -7.50
N TRP A 100 -2.34 7.18 -8.37
CA TRP A 100 -1.92 8.39 -9.07
C TRP A 100 -3.03 8.88 -9.99
N ASN A 101 -3.48 8.03 -10.92
CA ASN A 101 -4.59 8.38 -11.82
C ASN A 101 -5.89 8.55 -11.04
N LYS A 102 -6.14 7.71 -10.03
CA LYS A 102 -7.40 7.75 -9.27
C LYS A 102 -7.65 9.09 -8.59
N MET A 103 -6.63 9.70 -8.01
CA MET A 103 -6.76 11.02 -7.41
C MET A 103 -6.95 12.11 -8.46
N LEU A 104 -6.27 12.01 -9.61
CA LEU A 104 -6.36 13.01 -10.69
C LEU A 104 -7.73 13.04 -11.39
N GLU A 105 -8.56 12.02 -11.25
CA GLU A 105 -9.97 12.03 -11.69
C GLU A 105 -10.79 13.15 -11.01
N PHE A 106 -10.34 13.65 -9.86
CA PHE A 106 -11.03 14.70 -9.10
C PHE A 106 -10.36 16.06 -9.31
N PRO A 107 -11.04 17.08 -9.88
CA PRO A 107 -10.41 18.37 -10.19
C PRO A 107 -9.71 19.07 -9.01
N ASP A 108 -10.29 18.96 -7.80
CA ASP A 108 -9.77 19.61 -6.59
C ASP A 108 -8.87 18.69 -5.74
N TRP A 109 -8.28 17.66 -6.33
CA TRP A 109 -7.51 16.61 -5.64
C TRP A 109 -6.41 17.17 -4.74
N LYS A 110 -5.73 18.24 -5.15
CA LYS A 110 -4.64 18.89 -4.39
C LYS A 110 -5.09 19.25 -2.98
N LYS A 111 -6.22 19.94 -2.86
CA LYS A 111 -6.77 20.41 -1.58
C LYS A 111 -7.56 19.32 -0.87
N ALA A 112 -8.30 18.51 -1.63
CA ALA A 112 -9.16 17.48 -1.08
C ALA A 112 -8.35 16.32 -0.49
N TYR A 113 -7.28 15.90 -1.14
CA TYR A 113 -6.58 14.65 -0.81
C TYR A 113 -5.20 14.84 -0.20
N LEU A 114 -4.58 16.02 -0.30
CA LEU A 114 -3.24 16.28 0.26
C LEU A 114 -3.24 17.38 1.32
N ARG A 115 -2.49 17.14 2.42
CA ARG A 115 -2.35 18.08 3.55
C ARG A 115 -1.28 19.13 3.28
N ASP A 116 -0.11 18.68 2.83
CA ASP A 116 1.12 19.47 2.66
C ASP A 116 1.74 19.30 1.26
N GLY A 117 0.93 18.80 0.31
CA GLY A 117 1.35 18.49 -1.05
C GLY A 117 1.98 17.12 -1.24
N LEU A 118 2.06 16.31 -0.18
CA LEU A 118 2.52 14.93 -0.22
C LEU A 118 1.67 13.99 0.64
N HIS A 119 1.48 14.32 1.93
CA HIS A 119 0.76 13.44 2.85
C HIS A 119 -0.75 13.51 2.65
N LEU A 120 -1.41 12.35 2.71
CA LEU A 120 -2.84 12.24 2.48
C LEU A 120 -3.66 12.88 3.62
N THR A 121 -4.75 13.54 3.26
CA THR A 121 -5.81 13.94 4.19
C THR A 121 -6.65 12.73 4.61
N GLN A 122 -7.67 12.92 5.46
CA GLN A 122 -8.64 11.87 5.76
C GLN A 122 -9.37 11.37 4.50
N SER A 123 -9.79 12.27 3.61
CA SER A 123 -10.40 11.95 2.33
C SER A 123 -9.41 11.28 1.37
N GLY A 124 -8.14 11.70 1.35
CA GLY A 124 -7.11 11.01 0.57
C GLY A 124 -6.89 9.57 1.05
N ASN A 125 -6.82 9.35 2.37
CA ASN A 125 -6.73 8.00 2.95
C ASN A 125 -7.98 7.16 2.70
N ARG A 126 -9.17 7.77 2.62
CA ARG A 126 -10.42 7.07 2.29
C ARG A 126 -10.35 6.41 0.91
N ILE A 127 -9.80 7.10 -0.10
CA ILE A 127 -9.60 6.52 -1.44
C ILE A 127 -8.70 5.29 -1.38
N VAL A 128 -7.56 5.41 -0.70
CA VAL A 128 -6.64 4.27 -0.53
C VAL A 128 -7.35 3.08 0.10
N PHE A 129 -8.10 3.31 1.19
CA PHE A 129 -8.86 2.28 1.86
C PHE A 129 -9.86 1.59 0.91
N GLU A 130 -10.67 2.36 0.19
CA GLU A 130 -11.71 1.81 -0.69
C GLU A 130 -11.12 0.98 -1.83
N GLU A 131 -10.06 1.46 -2.47
CA GLU A 131 -9.39 0.75 -3.57
C GLU A 131 -8.66 -0.51 -3.08
N VAL A 132 -7.97 -0.45 -1.94
CA VAL A 132 -7.30 -1.62 -1.36
C VAL A 132 -8.32 -2.69 -0.96
N ILE A 133 -9.40 -2.30 -0.29
CA ILE A 133 -10.46 -3.23 0.12
C ILE A 133 -11.13 -3.86 -1.11
N LYS A 134 -11.31 -3.11 -2.19
CA LYS A 134 -11.80 -3.66 -3.46
C LYS A 134 -10.85 -4.74 -4.00
N LYS A 135 -9.54 -4.47 -4.09
CA LYS A 135 -8.55 -5.44 -4.55
C LYS A 135 -8.47 -6.69 -3.68
N LEU A 136 -8.62 -6.53 -2.37
CA LEU A 136 -8.68 -7.68 -1.46
C LEU A 136 -9.89 -8.57 -1.72
N ARG A 137 -11.07 -7.97 -1.91
CA ARG A 137 -12.28 -8.73 -2.25
C ARG A 137 -12.16 -9.44 -3.60
N ASP A 138 -11.57 -8.79 -4.60
CA ASP A 138 -11.32 -9.40 -5.91
C ASP A 138 -10.41 -10.63 -5.79
N ALA A 139 -9.53 -10.66 -4.78
CA ALA A 139 -8.69 -11.80 -4.45
C ALA A 139 -9.34 -12.82 -3.49
N GLY A 140 -10.63 -12.68 -3.16
CA GLY A 140 -11.34 -13.58 -2.25
C GLY A 140 -11.10 -13.31 -0.76
N LEU A 141 -10.41 -12.22 -0.41
CA LEU A 141 -10.20 -11.80 0.97
C LEU A 141 -11.26 -10.78 1.41
N SER A 142 -12.04 -11.15 2.41
CA SER A 142 -13.02 -10.31 3.10
C SER A 142 -12.96 -10.55 4.59
N LEU A 143 -13.69 -9.74 5.37
CA LEU A 143 -13.83 -9.98 6.82
C LEU A 143 -14.45 -11.35 7.13
N ASP A 144 -15.28 -11.88 6.23
CA ASP A 144 -15.97 -13.14 6.42
C ASP A 144 -15.13 -14.35 5.98
N THR A 145 -14.13 -14.15 5.11
CA THR A 145 -13.24 -15.22 4.62
C THR A 145 -11.89 -15.25 5.33
N LEU A 146 -11.54 -14.20 6.08
CA LEU A 146 -10.30 -14.15 6.86
C LEU A 146 -10.38 -15.10 8.06
N GLU A 147 -9.51 -16.11 8.07
CA GLU A 147 -9.34 -16.96 9.24
C GLU A 147 -8.81 -16.16 10.42
N VAL A 148 -9.34 -16.46 11.62
CA VAL A 148 -8.81 -15.90 12.86
C VAL A 148 -7.52 -16.63 13.21
N ASP A 149 -6.43 -15.87 13.37
CA ASP A 149 -5.09 -16.40 13.70
C ASP A 149 -5.06 -17.17 15.04
N LEU A 150 -5.90 -16.76 16.00
CA LEU A 150 -5.92 -17.24 17.37
C LEU A 150 -7.35 -17.56 17.81
N PRO A 151 -7.54 -18.48 18.77
CA PRO A 151 -8.85 -18.70 19.36
C PRO A 151 -9.40 -17.41 19.98
N LEU A 152 -10.72 -17.25 19.90
CA LEU A 152 -11.41 -16.19 20.64
C LEU A 152 -11.14 -16.39 22.14
N ILE A 153 -10.89 -15.30 22.88
CA ILE A 153 -10.64 -15.37 24.33
C ILE A 153 -11.78 -16.10 25.06
N ALA A 154 -13.02 -15.90 24.60
CA ALA A 154 -14.19 -16.56 25.15
C ALA A 154 -14.21 -18.10 24.94
N ALA A 155 -13.42 -18.60 23.98
CA ALA A 155 -13.28 -20.02 23.69
C ALA A 155 -12.09 -20.67 24.42
N ILE A 156 -11.30 -19.91 25.18
CA ILE A 156 -10.17 -20.41 25.96
C ILE A 156 -10.68 -20.87 27.33
N ASP A 157 -10.60 -22.18 27.60
CA ASP A 157 -10.86 -22.71 28.94
C ASP A 157 -9.73 -22.25 29.90
N PRO A 158 -10.04 -21.50 30.98
CA PRO A 158 -9.00 -21.05 31.92
C PRO A 158 -8.29 -22.21 32.65
N ASN A 159 -8.91 -23.38 32.72
CA ASN A 159 -8.32 -24.56 33.34
C ASN A 159 -7.54 -25.44 32.35
N ASP A 160 -7.76 -25.26 31.04
CA ASP A 160 -7.02 -25.94 29.97
C ASP A 160 -6.86 -25.04 28.73
N PRO A 161 -6.06 -23.98 28.82
CA PRO A 161 -5.99 -22.95 27.78
C PRO A 161 -5.33 -23.43 26.49
N LEU A 162 -4.45 -24.45 26.57
CA LEU A 162 -3.72 -24.97 25.40
C LEU A 162 -4.62 -25.71 24.42
N LYS A 163 -5.74 -26.27 24.91
CA LYS A 163 -6.70 -26.98 24.08
C LYS A 163 -7.24 -26.14 22.92
N ALA A 164 -7.50 -24.86 23.16
CA ALA A 164 -8.02 -23.92 22.16
C ALA A 164 -7.06 -23.63 20.98
N PHE A 165 -5.79 -24.06 21.09
CA PHE A 165 -4.77 -23.88 20.04
C PHE A 165 -4.54 -25.13 19.19
N HIS A 166 -5.24 -26.24 19.45
CA HIS A 166 -5.14 -27.46 18.65
C HIS A 166 -5.89 -27.32 17.31
N LYS A 167 -5.24 -27.69 16.21
CA LYS A 167 -5.66 -27.43 14.80
C LYS A 167 -6.97 -28.10 14.33
N GLY A 168 -7.74 -28.75 15.19
CA GLY A 168 -8.96 -29.49 14.86
C GLY A 168 -10.28 -28.90 15.37
N ASP A 169 -10.24 -27.91 16.26
CA ASP A 169 -11.43 -27.34 16.91
C ASP A 169 -11.81 -25.96 16.35
N ARG A 170 -11.28 -25.58 15.18
CA ARG A 170 -11.67 -24.35 14.48
C ARG A 170 -12.98 -24.65 13.72
N PRO A 171 -14.07 -23.89 13.96
CA PRO A 171 -15.36 -24.13 13.30
C PRO A 171 -15.28 -23.96 11.78
#